data_AF-A0A0S8HCG5-F1
#
_entry.id   AF-A0A0S8HCG5-F1
#
_cell.length_a   1.000
_cell.length_b   1.000
_cell.length_c   1.000
_cell.angle_alpha   90.00
_cell.angle_beta   90.00
_cell.angle_gamma   90.00
#
_symmetry.space_group_name_H-M   'P 1'
#
loop_
_entity.id
_entity.type
_entity.pdbx_description
1 polymer ?
#
loop_
_entity_poly.entity_id
_entity_poly.type
_entity_poly.pdbx_seq_one_letter_code
_entity_poly.pdbx_strand_id
1 'polypeptide(L)'
;VAREPLNPSDLTGRIVALPGRFTSEHLALRLFESDVTVRFVRFDEVVSYVRDGFADAGVLVPEVRFSAAVADLHLVLDLGEWWRQRTGLPLPLGGYVAWRGLGGELTTRVCEHLRRSIEYALSHRAETLRHLFPSAGDPLGEAPGAFVGASLSQRALDPGDDGREAVRQFLECGYRAGLIRERPKVTFFEY
;
A
#
# COMPACT_ATOMS: atom_id res chain seq x y z
N VAL A 1 0.03 -3.79 13.52
CA VAL A 1 0.93 -4.42 14.52
C VAL A 1 0.77 -3.71 15.86
N ALA A 2 1.10 -4.37 16.97
CA ALA A 2 1.02 -3.82 18.34
C ALA A 2 2.17 -4.39 19.21
N ARG A 3 2.43 -3.78 20.37
CA ARG A 3 3.47 -4.24 21.31
C ARG A 3 3.13 -5.55 22.01
N GLU A 4 1.85 -5.77 22.24
CA GLU A 4 1.31 -6.97 22.89
C GLU A 4 0.26 -7.58 21.95
N PRO A 5 -0.06 -8.87 22.10
CA PRO A 5 -1.17 -9.49 21.38
C PRO A 5 -2.45 -8.68 21.56
N LEU A 6 -3.06 -8.28 20.45
CA LEU A 6 -4.30 -7.49 20.42
C LEU A 6 -5.23 -8.12 19.39
N ASN A 7 -6.47 -8.43 19.76
CA ASN A 7 -7.44 -8.91 18.78
C ASN A 7 -7.87 -7.75 17.88
N PRO A 8 -8.13 -7.98 16.58
CA PRO A 8 -8.65 -6.95 15.69
C PRO A 8 -9.92 -6.27 16.21
N SER A 9 -10.79 -6.99 16.93
CA SER A 9 -12.02 -6.47 17.55
C SER A 9 -11.77 -5.48 18.70
N ASP A 10 -10.56 -5.48 19.27
CA ASP A 10 -10.21 -4.67 20.44
C ASP A 10 -9.56 -3.33 20.02
N LEU A 11 -9.55 -3.02 18.72
CA LEU A 11 -9.05 -1.76 18.16
C LEU A 11 -10.00 -0.57 18.38
N THR A 12 -11.28 -0.82 18.64
CA THR A 12 -12.27 0.24 18.91
C THR A 12 -11.79 1.15 20.05
N GLY A 13 -11.81 2.46 19.82
CA GLY A 13 -11.36 3.50 20.75
C GLY A 13 -9.83 3.64 20.89
N ARG A 14 -9.02 2.79 20.25
CA ARG A 14 -7.55 2.79 20.37
C ARG A 14 -6.88 3.87 19.53
N ILE A 15 -5.64 4.19 19.88
CA ILE A 15 -4.76 5.06 19.11
C ILE A 15 -3.96 4.23 18.12
N VAL A 16 -4.10 4.54 16.82
CA VAL A 16 -3.39 3.84 15.74
C VAL A 16 -2.45 4.80 15.01
N ALA A 17 -1.16 4.48 15.00
CA ALA A 17 -0.14 5.18 14.22
C ALA A 17 -0.23 4.82 12.73
N LEU A 18 -0.19 5.81 11.84
CA LEU A 18 -0.40 5.62 10.41
C LEU A 18 0.45 6.58 9.57
N PRO A 19 1.04 6.16 8.44
CA PRO A 19 1.96 6.96 7.61
C PRO A 19 1.37 8.22 6.96
N GLY A 20 0.04 8.33 6.80
CA GLY A 20 -0.55 9.48 6.11
C GLY A 20 -2.06 9.45 5.96
N ARG A 21 -2.67 10.64 5.84
CA ARG A 21 -4.13 10.81 5.78
C ARG A 21 -4.76 10.36 4.47
N PHE A 22 -4.03 10.43 3.36
CA PHE A 22 -4.55 10.17 2.03
C PHE A 22 -4.05 8.86 1.42
N THR A 23 -3.64 7.91 2.28
CA THR A 23 -3.12 6.62 1.82
C THR A 23 -4.22 5.55 1.78
N SER A 24 -3.98 4.51 0.99
CA SER A 24 -4.87 3.34 0.91
C SER A 24 -4.97 2.61 2.25
N GLU A 25 -3.89 2.57 3.02
CA GLU A 25 -3.85 1.99 4.36
C GLU A 25 -4.80 2.71 5.33
N HIS A 26 -4.89 4.05 5.24
CA HIS A 26 -5.84 4.81 6.06
C HIS A 26 -7.28 4.49 5.69
N LEU A 27 -7.58 4.45 4.39
CA LEU A 27 -8.93 4.08 3.94
C LEU A 27 -9.28 2.65 4.34
N ALA A 28 -8.36 1.69 4.16
CA ALA A 28 -8.56 0.31 4.54
C ALA A 28 -8.78 0.15 6.06
N LEU A 29 -7.96 0.83 6.89
CA LEU A 29 -8.14 0.85 8.34
C LEU A 29 -9.54 1.38 8.71
N ARG A 30 -9.95 2.52 8.14
CA ARG A 30 -11.26 3.13 8.42
C ARG A 30 -12.44 2.29 7.95
N LEU A 31 -12.27 1.52 6.88
CA LEU A 31 -13.30 0.57 6.40
C LEU A 31 -13.37 -0.70 7.25
N PHE A 32 -12.28 -1.05 7.93
CA PHE A 32 -12.21 -2.15 8.89
C PHE A 32 -12.78 -1.74 10.24
N GLU A 33 -12.25 -0.68 10.84
CA GLU A 33 -12.67 -0.09 12.11
C GLU A 33 -12.69 1.43 11.99
N SER A 34 -13.89 1.99 12.07
CA SER A 34 -14.09 3.43 11.95
C SER A 34 -13.80 4.19 13.24
N ASP A 35 -14.01 3.55 14.39
CA ASP A 35 -13.85 4.12 15.71
C ASP A 35 -12.42 3.90 16.24
N VAL A 36 -11.45 4.47 15.52
CA VAL A 36 -10.06 4.59 15.97
C VAL A 36 -9.61 6.04 15.98
N THR A 37 -8.73 6.36 16.92
CA THR A 37 -7.99 7.63 16.91
C THR A 37 -6.72 7.47 16.11
N VAL A 38 -6.64 8.09 14.93
CA VAL A 38 -5.45 7.99 14.08
C VAL A 38 -4.42 9.06 14.45
N ARG A 39 -3.16 8.64 14.64
CA ARG A 39 -2.00 9.53 14.74
C ARG A 39 -1.16 9.40 13.49
N PHE A 40 -1.07 10.47 12.71
CA PHE A 40 -0.23 10.49 11.53
C PHE A 40 1.22 10.75 11.91
N VAL A 41 2.10 9.84 11.52
CA VAL A 41 3.56 9.89 11.73
C VAL A 41 4.24 9.49 10.43
N ARG A 42 5.56 9.70 10.27
CA ARG A 42 6.23 9.23 9.05
C ARG A 42 6.25 7.71 9.01
N PHE A 43 6.26 7.14 7.80
CA PHE A 43 6.19 5.70 7.59
C PHE A 43 7.33 4.94 8.29
N ASP A 44 8.52 5.54 8.36
CA ASP A 44 9.72 5.02 9.02
C ASP A 44 9.68 5.14 10.56
N GLU A 45 8.76 5.94 11.10
CA GLU A 45 8.59 6.17 12.54
C GLU A 45 7.45 5.35 13.15
N VAL A 46 6.55 4.76 12.35
CA VAL A 46 5.38 4.01 12.86
C VAL A 46 5.80 2.94 13.88
N VAL A 47 6.87 2.21 13.58
CA VAL A 47 7.36 1.11 14.43
C VAL A 47 7.85 1.62 15.78
N SER A 48 8.72 2.64 15.80
CA SER A 48 9.21 3.23 17.05
C SER A 48 8.07 3.89 17.82
N TYR A 49 7.14 4.55 17.14
CA TYR A 49 6.00 5.20 17.77
C TYR A 49 5.10 4.22 18.56
N VAL A 50 4.90 3.01 18.01
CA VAL A 50 4.19 1.93 18.71
C VAL A 50 5.02 1.39 19.87
N ARG A 51 6.31 1.10 19.66
CA ARG A 51 7.22 0.57 20.70
C ARG A 51 7.32 1.49 21.92
N ASP A 52 7.45 2.78 21.67
CA ASP A 52 7.58 3.80 22.70
C ASP A 52 6.26 4.05 23.44
N GLY A 53 5.15 3.44 22.98
CA GLY A 53 3.85 3.50 23.62
C GLY A 53 3.05 4.76 23.31
N PHE A 54 3.43 5.51 22.27
CA PHE A 54 2.68 6.68 21.82
C PHE A 54 1.41 6.30 21.03
N ALA A 55 1.31 5.04 20.59
CA ALA A 55 0.10 4.45 20.02
C ALA A 55 -0.08 3.01 20.50
N ASP A 56 -1.34 2.54 20.56
CA ASP A 56 -1.67 1.15 20.90
C ASP A 56 -1.32 0.18 19.77
N ALA A 57 -1.47 0.63 18.52
CA ALA A 57 -1.18 -0.14 17.32
C ALA A 57 -0.63 0.76 16.20
N GLY A 58 -0.08 0.14 15.16
CA GLY A 58 0.43 0.84 13.98
C GLY A 58 0.13 0.09 12.68
N VAL A 59 -0.11 0.86 11.61
CA VAL A 59 -0.27 0.33 10.25
C VAL A 59 1.04 0.47 9.50
N LEU A 60 1.61 -0.66 9.09
CA LEU A 60 2.87 -0.71 8.36
C LEU A 60 2.60 -0.66 6.87
N VAL A 61 3.42 0.10 6.15
CA VAL A 61 3.46 0.08 4.68
C VAL A 61 4.26 -1.13 4.18
N PRO A 62 4.06 -1.57 2.93
CA PRO A 62 4.73 -2.74 2.35
C PRO A 62 6.26 -2.72 2.45
N GLU A 63 6.87 -1.54 2.44
CA GLU A 63 8.32 -1.31 2.53
C GLU A 63 8.87 -1.70 3.91
N VAL A 64 8.10 -1.45 4.97
CA VAL A 64 8.57 -1.55 6.37
C VAL A 64 8.17 -2.89 6.98
N ARG A 65 7.16 -3.57 6.46
CA ARG A 65 6.62 -4.81 7.05
C ARG A 65 7.61 -5.98 7.12
N PHE A 66 8.65 -5.97 6.29
CA PHE A 66 9.72 -6.98 6.30
C PHE A 66 10.96 -6.56 7.09
N SER A 67 10.96 -5.36 7.67
CA SER A 67 12.09 -4.85 8.43
C SER A 67 12.32 -5.69 9.68
N ALA A 68 13.57 -5.94 10.06
CA ALA A 68 13.89 -6.52 11.38
C ALA A 68 13.34 -5.67 12.53
N ALA A 69 13.09 -4.37 12.27
CA ALA A 69 12.44 -3.49 13.22
C ALA A 69 11.01 -3.93 13.58
N VAL A 70 10.36 -4.87 12.89
CA VAL A 70 9.02 -5.33 13.27
C VAL A 70 9.02 -6.63 14.09
N ALA A 71 10.19 -7.23 14.33
CA ALA A 71 10.31 -8.61 14.84
C ALA A 71 9.76 -8.81 16.27
N ASP A 72 9.72 -7.75 17.09
CA ASP A 72 9.20 -7.74 18.46
C ASP A 72 7.75 -7.23 18.54
N LEU A 73 7.11 -6.93 17.41
CA LEU A 73 5.72 -6.51 17.36
C LEU A 73 4.82 -7.66 16.94
N HIS A 74 3.62 -7.70 17.51
CA HIS A 74 2.60 -8.67 17.18
C HIS A 74 1.77 -8.20 15.98
N LEU A 75 1.56 -9.08 15.01
CA LEU A 75 0.58 -8.84 13.94
C LEU A 75 -0.82 -8.85 14.56
N VAL A 76 -1.55 -7.74 14.37
CA VAL A 76 -2.95 -7.62 14.80
C VAL A 76 -3.86 -8.14 13.69
N LEU A 77 -3.69 -7.60 12.48
CA LEU A 77 -4.49 -7.90 11.30
C LEU A 77 -3.67 -7.63 10.04
N ASP A 78 -3.83 -8.46 9.01
CA ASP A 78 -3.45 -8.13 7.63
C ASP A 78 -4.66 -7.51 6.90
N LEU A 79 -4.56 -6.22 6.58
CA LEU A 79 -5.63 -5.47 5.89
C LEU A 79 -5.87 -5.98 4.46
N GLY A 80 -4.85 -6.51 3.80
CA GLY A 80 -4.95 -7.09 2.46
C GLY A 80 -5.72 -8.41 2.48
N GLU A 81 -5.41 -9.29 3.44
CA GLU A 81 -6.15 -10.53 3.63
C GLU A 81 -7.59 -10.28 4.06
N TRP A 82 -7.81 -9.37 5.01
CA TRP A 82 -9.15 -8.96 5.42
C TRP A 82 -9.98 -8.46 4.23
N TRP A 83 -9.41 -7.57 3.42
CA TRP A 83 -10.10 -7.04 2.25
C TRP A 83 -10.44 -8.13 1.25
N ARG A 84 -9.49 -9.05 1.00
CA ARG A 84 -9.71 -10.21 0.12
C ARG A 84 -10.79 -11.14 0.64
N GLN A 85 -10.81 -11.44 1.93
CA GLN A 85 -11.87 -12.25 2.54
C GLN A 85 -13.24 -11.57 2.42
N ARG A 86 -13.29 -10.24 2.57
CA ARG A 86 -14.52 -9.45 2.48
C ARG A 86 -15.07 -9.32 1.06
N THR A 87 -14.20 -9.24 0.05
CA THR A 87 -14.59 -8.82 -1.31
C THR A 87 -14.25 -9.82 -2.42
N GLY A 88 -13.35 -10.77 -2.16
CA GLY A 88 -12.73 -11.61 -3.18
C GLY A 88 -11.64 -10.91 -4.00
N LEU A 89 -11.41 -9.61 -3.79
CA LEU A 89 -10.50 -8.79 -4.59
C LEU A 89 -9.20 -8.45 -3.84
N PRO A 90 -8.09 -8.18 -4.55
CA PRO A 90 -6.88 -7.65 -3.93
C PRO A 90 -7.13 -6.26 -3.34
N LEU A 91 -6.41 -5.89 -2.28
CA LEU A 91 -6.43 -4.52 -1.76
C LEU A 91 -5.56 -3.62 -2.67
N PRO A 92 -6.11 -2.57 -3.30
CA PRO A 92 -5.31 -1.66 -4.11
C PRO A 92 -4.51 -0.72 -3.21
N LEU A 93 -3.18 -0.79 -3.26
CA LEU A 93 -2.29 0.02 -2.42
C LEU A 93 -1.80 1.29 -3.12
N GLY A 94 -1.57 1.23 -4.43
CA GLY A 94 -1.10 2.36 -5.22
C GLY A 94 -1.30 2.17 -6.71
N GLY A 95 -1.06 3.23 -7.47
CA GLY A 95 -1.16 3.24 -8.94
C GLY A 95 -0.69 4.56 -9.53
N TYR A 96 -0.49 4.58 -10.85
CA TYR A 96 -0.15 5.78 -11.59
C TYR A 96 -1.41 6.53 -12.02
N VAL A 97 -1.39 7.85 -11.90
CA VAL A 97 -2.48 8.73 -12.33
C VAL A 97 -1.97 9.76 -13.32
N ALA A 98 -2.69 9.95 -14.42
CA ALA A 98 -2.42 10.99 -15.39
C ALA A 98 -3.44 12.13 -15.24
N TRP A 99 -2.94 13.37 -15.24
CA TRP A 99 -3.82 14.53 -15.25
C TRP A 99 -4.52 14.66 -16.60
N ARG A 100 -5.86 14.75 -16.60
CA ARG A 100 -6.67 14.81 -17.83
C ARG A 100 -6.28 15.96 -18.76
N GLY A 101 -5.74 17.05 -18.23
CA GLY A 101 -5.30 18.21 -19.01
C GLY A 101 -4.03 17.99 -19.84
N LEU A 102 -3.31 16.86 -19.66
CA LEU A 102 -2.14 16.53 -20.49
C LEU A 102 -2.50 16.24 -21.96
N GLY A 103 -3.76 15.87 -22.24
CA GLY A 103 -4.20 15.45 -23.57
C GLY A 103 -3.83 13.99 -23.89
N GLY A 104 -4.55 13.40 -24.85
CA GLY A 104 -4.42 11.98 -25.18
C GLY A 104 -3.02 11.59 -25.67
N GLU A 105 -2.47 12.34 -26.62
CA GLU A 105 -1.16 12.04 -27.24
C GLU A 105 -0.02 12.02 -26.21
N LEU A 106 0.08 13.05 -25.38
CA LEU A 106 1.13 13.11 -24.36
C LEU A 106 0.93 12.04 -23.30
N THR A 107 -0.32 11.76 -22.91
CA THR A 107 -0.65 10.69 -21.95
C THR A 107 -0.21 9.33 -22.49
N THR A 108 -0.52 8.99 -23.75
CA THR A 108 -0.06 7.75 -24.41
C THR A 108 1.45 7.64 -24.37
N ARG A 109 2.18 8.68 -24.76
CA ARG A 109 3.65 8.67 -24.77
C ARG A 109 4.23 8.44 -23.36
N VAL A 110 3.68 9.09 -22.34
CA VAL A 110 4.12 8.88 -20.94
C VAL A 110 3.84 7.45 -20.50
N CYS A 111 2.65 6.92 -20.78
CA CYS A 111 2.28 5.53 -20.46
C CYS A 111 3.22 4.53 -21.14
N GLU A 112 3.55 4.71 -22.42
CA GLU A 112 4.51 3.87 -23.12
C GLU A 112 5.92 3.92 -22.53
N HIS A 113 6.38 5.10 -22.08
CA HIS A 113 7.68 5.23 -21.44
C HIS A 113 7.71 4.57 -20.06
N LEU A 114 6.65 4.75 -19.26
CA LEU A 114 6.49 4.06 -17.98
C LEU A 114 6.47 2.54 -18.16
N ARG A 115 5.70 2.05 -19.13
CA ARG A 115 5.63 0.63 -19.48
C ARG A 115 7.01 0.08 -19.84
N ARG A 116 7.73 0.73 -20.75
CA ARG A 116 9.09 0.35 -21.14
C ARG A 116 10.06 0.37 -19.95
N SER A 117 9.94 1.34 -19.05
CA SER A 117 10.75 1.41 -17.83
C SER A 117 10.49 0.22 -16.89
N ILE A 118 9.22 -0.18 -16.72
CA ILE A 118 8.84 -1.33 -15.88
C ILE A 118 9.30 -2.64 -16.54
N GLU A 119 9.09 -2.80 -17.86
CA GLU A 119 9.56 -3.97 -18.62
C GLU A 119 11.08 -4.11 -18.56
N TYR A 120 11.83 -3.00 -18.66
CA TYR A 120 13.28 -2.99 -18.49
C TYR A 120 13.66 -3.47 -17.09
N ALA A 121 13.04 -2.91 -16.05
CA ALA A 121 13.32 -3.27 -14.67
C ALA A 121 13.00 -4.74 -14.34
N LEU A 122 11.93 -5.29 -14.94
CA LEU A 122 11.55 -6.70 -14.83
C LEU A 122 12.57 -7.63 -15.51
N SER A 123 13.03 -7.28 -16.72
CA SER A 123 14.01 -8.06 -17.48
C SER A 123 15.43 -7.93 -16.96
N HIS A 124 15.76 -6.84 -16.27
CA HIS A 124 17.09 -6.53 -15.72
C HIS A 124 17.06 -6.47 -14.19
N ARG A 125 16.41 -7.47 -13.56
CA ARG A 125 16.11 -7.43 -12.11
C ARG A 125 17.34 -7.25 -11.23
N ALA A 126 18.44 -7.97 -11.50
CA ALA A 126 19.67 -7.87 -10.71
C ALA A 126 20.34 -6.49 -10.83
N GLU A 127 20.31 -5.89 -12.02
CA GLU A 127 20.82 -4.53 -12.25
C GLU A 127 19.95 -3.49 -11.57
N THR A 128 18.63 -3.62 -11.70
CA THR A 128 17.64 -2.75 -11.05
C THR A 128 17.83 -2.74 -9.53
N LEU A 129 17.99 -3.92 -8.92
CA LEU A 129 18.25 -4.03 -7.49
C LEU A 129 19.56 -3.36 -7.08
N ARG A 130 20.64 -3.57 -7.83
CA ARG A 130 21.93 -2.89 -7.60
C ARG A 130 21.81 -1.36 -7.72
N HIS A 131 21.01 -0.88 -8.68
CA HIS A 131 20.80 0.54 -8.88
C HIS A 131 19.98 1.18 -7.75
N LEU A 132 18.91 0.50 -7.29
CA LEU A 132 18.04 1.00 -6.22
C LEU A 132 18.71 0.95 -4.84
N PHE A 133 19.62 -0.01 -4.62
CA PHE A 133 20.26 -0.25 -3.33
C PHE A 133 21.79 -0.27 -3.45
N PRO A 134 22.44 0.84 -3.85
CA PRO A 134 23.88 0.86 -4.16
C PRO A 134 24.77 0.64 -2.93
N SER A 135 24.28 0.95 -1.73
CA SER A 135 25.00 0.81 -0.46
C SER A 135 24.72 -0.51 0.26
N ALA A 136 23.82 -1.34 -0.27
CA ALA A 136 23.62 -2.68 0.26
C ALA A 136 24.73 -3.58 -0.33
N GLY A 137 25.76 -3.89 0.47
CA GLY A 137 26.70 -4.96 0.13
C GLY A 137 25.94 -6.29 0.11
N ASP A 138 26.18 -7.13 -0.92
CA ASP A 138 25.51 -8.43 -1.15
C ASP A 138 24.02 -8.45 -0.72
N PRO A 139 23.13 -7.76 -1.46
CA PRO A 139 22.09 -6.92 -0.85
C PRO A 139 20.75 -7.61 -0.60
N LEU A 140 20.69 -8.91 -0.32
CA LEU A 140 19.42 -9.57 -0.09
C LEU A 140 19.49 -10.51 1.10
N GLY A 141 19.35 -9.95 2.30
CA GLY A 141 18.41 -10.60 3.21
C GLY A 141 17.03 -10.74 2.53
N GLU A 142 16.14 -11.57 3.04
CA GLU A 142 14.85 -11.85 2.37
C GLU A 142 13.96 -10.60 2.15
N ALA A 143 14.16 -9.52 2.93
CA ALA A 143 13.27 -8.37 3.00
C ALA A 143 13.22 -7.43 1.75
N PRO A 144 14.35 -6.92 1.20
CA PRO A 144 14.28 -6.06 0.00
C PRO A 144 13.86 -6.85 -1.25
N GLY A 145 14.24 -8.13 -1.31
CA GLY A 145 13.91 -9.03 -2.41
C GLY A 145 12.42 -9.37 -2.45
N ALA A 146 11.80 -9.58 -1.29
CA ALA A 146 10.36 -9.77 -1.15
C ALA A 146 9.57 -8.50 -1.48
N PHE A 147 10.02 -7.32 -1.01
CA PHE A 147 9.40 -6.04 -1.37
C PHE A 147 9.46 -5.76 -2.87
N VAL A 148 10.64 -5.91 -3.48
CA VAL A 148 10.81 -5.73 -4.93
C VAL A 148 10.13 -6.86 -5.70
N GLY A 149 10.02 -8.07 -5.15
CA GLY A 149 9.24 -9.16 -5.77
C GLY A 149 7.75 -8.85 -5.84
N ALA A 150 7.21 -8.29 -4.75
CA ALA A 150 5.82 -7.87 -4.69
C ALA A 150 5.54 -6.64 -5.58
N SER A 151 6.47 -5.68 -5.62
CA SER A 151 6.28 -4.38 -6.30
C SER A 151 6.65 -4.42 -7.79
N LEU A 152 7.74 -5.11 -8.15
CA LEU A 152 8.17 -5.36 -9.53
C LEU A 152 7.58 -6.68 -10.01
N SER A 153 6.29 -6.64 -10.36
CA SER A 153 5.52 -7.77 -10.89
C SER A 153 4.81 -7.42 -12.20
N GLN A 154 4.28 -8.43 -12.90
CA GLN A 154 3.45 -8.23 -14.09
C GLN A 154 2.23 -7.32 -13.81
N ARG A 155 1.75 -7.29 -12.56
CA ARG A 155 0.62 -6.43 -12.16
C ARG A 155 0.96 -4.94 -12.18
N ALA A 156 2.25 -4.58 -12.19
CA ALA A 156 2.69 -3.20 -12.38
C ALA A 156 2.51 -2.74 -13.83
N LEU A 157 2.47 -3.68 -14.80
CA LEU A 157 2.20 -3.38 -16.21
C LEU A 157 0.70 -3.33 -16.49
N ASP A 158 -0.04 -4.32 -16.01
CA ASP A 158 -1.49 -4.38 -16.11
C ASP A 158 -2.08 -4.94 -14.82
N PRO A 159 -2.91 -4.18 -14.08
CA PRO A 159 -3.55 -4.68 -12.87
C PRO A 159 -4.52 -5.85 -13.13
N GLY A 160 -4.93 -6.06 -14.38
CA GLY A 160 -5.95 -7.04 -14.78
C GLY A 160 -7.36 -6.57 -14.44
N ASP A 161 -8.35 -7.38 -14.83
CA ASP A 161 -9.76 -7.05 -14.57
C ASP A 161 -10.09 -7.03 -13.08
N ASP A 162 -9.52 -7.95 -12.30
CA ASP A 162 -9.70 -8.02 -10.86
C ASP A 162 -9.05 -6.82 -10.14
N GLY A 163 -7.90 -6.34 -10.62
CA GLY A 163 -7.27 -5.14 -10.10
C GLY A 163 -8.03 -3.85 -10.46
N ARG A 164 -8.55 -3.76 -11.68
CA ARG A 164 -9.45 -2.65 -12.08
C ARG A 164 -10.70 -2.61 -11.22
N GLU A 165 -11.31 -3.77 -11.00
CA GLU A 165 -12.50 -3.87 -10.14
C GLU A 165 -12.18 -3.59 -8.67
N ALA A 166 -11.02 -4.04 -8.18
CA ALA A 166 -10.56 -3.76 -6.83
C ALA A 166 -10.50 -2.25 -6.55
N VAL A 167 -9.96 -1.47 -7.48
CA VAL A 167 -9.91 0.00 -7.36
C VAL A 167 -11.31 0.60 -7.34
N ARG A 168 -12.21 0.17 -8.24
CA ARG A 168 -13.59 0.68 -8.27
C ARG A 168 -14.32 0.37 -6.96
N GLN A 169 -14.28 -0.88 -6.52
CA GLN A 169 -14.95 -1.33 -5.31
C GLN A 169 -14.38 -0.66 -4.06
N PHE A 170 -13.06 -0.54 -3.95
CA PHE A 170 -12.40 0.08 -2.79
C PHE A 170 -12.80 1.54 -2.61
N LEU A 171 -12.78 2.32 -3.71
CA LEU A 171 -13.18 3.72 -3.67
C LEU A 171 -14.70 3.88 -3.48
N GLU A 172 -15.53 3.03 -4.10
CA GLU A 172 -16.98 3.05 -3.89
C GLU A 172 -17.34 2.70 -2.43
N CYS A 173 -16.65 1.75 -1.79
CA CYS A 173 -16.80 1.45 -0.36
C CYS A 173 -16.42 2.66 0.50
N GLY A 174 -15.31 3.34 0.18
CA GLY A 174 -14.90 4.57 0.84
C GLY A 174 -15.95 5.67 0.74
N TYR A 175 -16.56 5.84 -0.44
CA TYR A 175 -17.65 6.80 -0.64
C TYR A 175 -18.91 6.43 0.18
N ARG A 176 -19.35 5.17 0.12
CA ARG A 176 -20.53 4.70 0.87
C ARG A 176 -20.37 4.80 2.39
N ALA A 177 -19.14 4.66 2.89
CA ALA A 177 -18.81 4.84 4.29
C ALA A 177 -18.64 6.32 4.70
N GLY A 178 -18.81 7.28 3.78
CA GLY A 178 -18.62 8.71 4.04
C GLY A 178 -17.16 9.14 4.21
N LEU A 179 -16.19 8.26 3.89
CA LEU A 179 -14.75 8.52 3.99
C LEU A 179 -14.21 9.26 2.76
N ILE A 180 -14.88 9.10 1.62
CA ILE A 180 -14.63 9.85 0.39
C ILE A 180 -15.83 10.77 0.13
N ARG A 181 -15.56 12.06 -0.06
CA ARG A 181 -16.62 13.08 -0.19
C ARG A 181 -17.43 12.97 -1.47
N GLU A 182 -16.77 12.70 -2.58
CA GLU A 182 -17.40 12.65 -3.91
C GLU A 182 -17.36 11.24 -4.46
N ARG A 183 -18.42 10.85 -5.16
CA ARG A 183 -18.48 9.54 -5.76
C ARG A 183 -17.38 9.42 -6.84
N PRO A 184 -16.46 8.45 -6.70
CA PRO A 184 -15.32 8.31 -7.59
C PRO A 184 -15.78 7.95 -9.02
N LYS A 185 -15.26 8.67 -10.02
CA LYS A 185 -15.41 8.34 -11.44
C LYS A 185 -14.08 7.84 -11.97
N VAL A 186 -13.84 6.54 -11.84
CA VAL A 186 -12.59 5.90 -12.26
C VAL A 186 -12.69 5.51 -13.73
N THR A 187 -11.78 6.05 -14.54
CA THR A 187 -11.55 5.63 -15.92
C THR A 187 -10.13 5.13 -16.04
N PHE A 188 -9.96 3.91 -16.55
CA PHE A 188 -8.65 3.37 -16.86
C PHE A 188 -8.24 3.84 -18.24
N PHE A 189 -6.96 4.17 -18.38
CA PHE A 189 -6.40 4.52 -19.68
C PHE A 189 -6.07 3.23 -20.42
N GLU A 190 -6.61 3.07 -21.63
CA GLU A 190 -6.38 1.93 -22.50
C GLU A 190 -5.49 2.40 -23.66
N TYR A 191 -4.42 1.65 -23.92
CA TYR A 191 -3.45 1.90 -24.99
C TYR A 191 -2.88 0.59 -25.50
#